data_AF-A0A1C0VHD1-F1
#
_entry.id   AF-A0A1C0VHD1-F1
#
_cell.length_a   1.000
_cell.length_b   1.000
_cell.length_c   1.000
_cell.angle_alpha   90.00
_cell.angle_beta   90.00
_cell.angle_gamma   90.00
#
_symmetry.space_group_name_H-M   'P 1'
#
loop_
_entity.id
_entity.type
_entity.pdbx_description
1 polymer ?
#
loop_
_entity_poly.entity_id
_entity_poly.type
_entity_poly.pdbx_seq_one_letter_code
_entity_poly.pdbx_strand_id
1 'polypeptide(L)'
;MNYPSVYISEQTSPINLTGDMGQAVQISIHAPSQYICTNCERILPDWKQEPFFWVVIVLQRSQFSLVESTKEIEAEKQKLRQRFMGFGCDVAFELRDRGYLSDLIDPRTGYPLLSRPGAMPHNDTAVVKALLGYPVIKNKCCVLLHPSWGTAVYPSILISAAPPTLIEFVVKEIACQHGWEEEV
;
A
#
# COMPACT_ATOMS: atom_id res chain seq x y z
N MET A 1 3.23 27.35 0.82
CA MET A 1 2.99 26.48 -0.35
C MET A 1 1.50 26.22 -0.41
N ASN A 2 0.82 26.80 -1.39
CA ASN A 2 -0.59 26.49 -1.66
C ASN A 2 -0.61 25.21 -2.48
N TYR A 3 -0.92 24.08 -1.84
CA TYR A 3 -1.26 22.86 -2.57
C TYR A 3 -2.56 23.15 -3.34
N PRO A 4 -2.63 22.86 -4.65
CA PRO A 4 -3.82 23.11 -5.43
C PRO A 4 -5.03 22.43 -4.80
N SER A 5 -6.12 23.19 -4.72
CA SER A 5 -7.34 22.73 -4.06
C SER A 5 -7.95 21.58 -4.86
N VAL A 6 -8.28 20.52 -4.12
CA VAL A 6 -9.17 19.43 -4.52
C VAL A 6 -8.55 18.45 -5.53
N TYR A 7 -7.84 17.46 -4.99
CA TYR A 7 -7.92 16.12 -5.58
C TYR A 7 -9.40 15.75 -5.56
N ILE A 8 -10.09 15.87 -6.69
CA ILE A 8 -11.43 15.30 -6.83
C ILE A 8 -11.20 13.80 -6.72
N SER A 9 -11.53 13.27 -5.54
CA SER A 9 -11.48 11.87 -5.18
C SER A 9 -12.48 11.12 -6.04
N GLU A 10 -12.13 10.82 -7.28
CA GLU A 10 -12.64 9.62 -7.93
C GLU A 10 -11.99 8.44 -7.21
N GLN A 11 -12.55 8.08 -6.05
CA GLN A 11 -12.20 6.84 -5.37
C GLN A 11 -12.55 5.71 -6.34
N THR A 12 -11.53 5.12 -6.96
CA THR A 12 -11.72 3.90 -7.74
C THR A 12 -12.27 2.82 -6.80
N SER A 13 -13.30 2.12 -7.25
CA SER A 13 -13.81 0.95 -6.53
C SER A 13 -12.64 -0.01 -6.22
N PRO A 14 -12.59 -0.60 -5.01
CA PRO A 14 -11.51 -1.50 -4.67
C PRO A 14 -11.49 -2.70 -5.61
N ILE A 15 -10.29 -3.07 -6.06
CA ILE A 15 -10.02 -4.28 -6.83
C ILE A 15 -9.92 -5.41 -5.80
N ASN A 16 -10.89 -6.33 -5.82
CA ASN A 16 -10.89 -7.51 -4.95
C ASN A 16 -10.34 -8.70 -5.73
N LEU A 17 -9.31 -9.32 -5.18
CA LEU A 17 -8.58 -10.41 -5.79
C LEU A 17 -8.54 -11.60 -4.84
N THR A 18 -8.50 -12.81 -5.39
CA THR A 18 -8.23 -14.04 -4.64
C THR A 18 -6.98 -14.70 -5.20
N GLY A 19 -6.02 -14.99 -4.32
CA GLY A 19 -4.82 -15.74 -4.67
C GLY A 19 -5.03 -17.25 -4.73
N ASP A 20 -4.17 -17.99 -5.42
CA ASP A 20 -4.21 -19.46 -5.64
C ASP A 20 -4.52 -20.32 -4.39
N MET A 21 -4.23 -19.82 -3.19
CA MET A 21 -4.51 -20.51 -1.91
C MET A 21 -5.70 -19.91 -1.15
N GLY A 22 -6.65 -19.28 -1.84
CA GLY A 22 -7.83 -18.64 -1.23
C GLY A 22 -7.51 -17.39 -0.40
N GLN A 23 -6.33 -16.79 -0.61
CA GLN A 23 -5.95 -15.56 0.07
C GLN A 23 -6.63 -14.37 -0.61
N ALA A 24 -7.61 -13.77 0.08
CA ALA A 24 -8.22 -12.52 -0.36
C ALA A 24 -7.20 -11.37 -0.27
N VAL A 25 -7.16 -10.56 -1.32
CA VAL A 25 -6.37 -9.33 -1.44
C VAL A 25 -7.29 -8.22 -1.93
N GLN A 26 -7.19 -7.05 -1.32
CA GLN A 26 -7.95 -5.88 -1.71
C GLN A 26 -6.98 -4.76 -2.05
N ILE A 27 -7.09 -4.22 -3.26
CA ILE A 27 -6.25 -3.12 -3.74
C ILE A 27 -7.12 -1.90 -4.01
N SER A 28 -6.64 -0.72 -3.63
CA SER A 28 -7.33 0.53 -3.94
C SER A 28 -6.33 1.67 -4.18
N ILE A 29 -6.69 2.59 -5.06
CA ILE A 29 -5.83 3.69 -5.51
C ILE A 29 -6.44 5.00 -5.04
N HIS A 30 -5.63 5.86 -4.42
CA HIS A 30 -6.09 7.07 -3.77
C HIS A 30 -5.17 8.24 -4.05
N ALA A 31 -5.76 9.44 -4.09
CA ALA A 31 -5.00 10.66 -3.89
C ALA A 31 -4.34 10.66 -2.50
N PRO A 32 -3.18 11.31 -2.32
CA PRO A 32 -2.48 11.33 -1.06
C PRO A 32 -3.28 12.08 0.00
N SER A 33 -3.34 11.52 1.21
CA SER A 33 -3.93 12.20 2.35
C SER A 33 -3.05 13.37 2.81
N GLN A 34 -3.63 14.31 3.58
CA GLN A 34 -2.88 15.40 4.19
C GLN A 34 -1.68 14.90 5.02
N TYR A 35 -1.80 13.71 5.64
CA TYR A 35 -0.69 13.09 6.37
C TYR A 35 0.52 12.84 5.46
N ILE A 36 0.30 12.27 4.27
CA ILE A 36 1.38 11.97 3.33
C ILE A 36 1.92 13.27 2.75
N CYS A 37 1.06 14.20 2.31
CA CYS A 37 1.50 15.48 1.76
C CYS A 37 2.36 16.28 2.74
N THR A 38 1.98 16.31 4.03
CA THR A 38 2.72 17.07 5.06
C THR A 38 4.06 16.42 5.41
N ASN A 39 4.18 15.11 5.26
CA ASN A 39 5.38 14.35 5.65
C ASN A 39 6.20 13.84 4.45
N CYS A 40 5.77 14.13 3.21
CA CYS A 40 6.33 13.55 2.00
C CYS A 40 7.86 13.73 1.96
N GLU A 41 8.38 14.95 2.14
CA GLU A 41 9.84 15.17 2.11
C GLU A 41 10.62 14.43 3.21
N ARG A 42 9.98 14.16 4.34
CA ARG A 42 10.59 13.48 5.48
C ARG A 42 10.56 11.96 5.32
N ILE A 43 9.67 11.43 4.49
CA ILE A 43 9.52 10.00 4.20
C ILE A 43 10.26 9.65 2.89
N LEU A 44 10.07 10.48 1.86
CA LEU A 44 10.51 10.35 0.48
C LEU A 44 11.22 11.63 -0.01
N PRO A 45 12.48 11.88 0.40
CA PRO A 45 13.22 13.09 0.01
C PRO A 45 13.40 13.26 -1.50
N ASP A 46 13.37 12.17 -2.26
CA ASP A 46 13.60 12.18 -3.72
C ASP A 46 12.32 12.54 -4.50
N TRP A 47 11.16 12.58 -3.82
CA TRP A 47 9.85 12.85 -4.42
C TRP A 47 9.45 14.33 -4.36
N LYS A 48 10.34 15.22 -3.88
CA LYS A 48 10.08 16.66 -3.73
C LYS A 48 9.66 17.37 -5.01
N GLN A 49 10.09 16.84 -6.16
CA GLN A 49 9.83 17.44 -7.47
C GLN A 49 8.56 16.88 -8.13
N GLU A 50 7.93 15.87 -7.54
CA GLU A 50 6.70 15.27 -8.06
C GLU A 50 5.48 16.02 -7.52
N PRO A 51 4.81 16.87 -8.32
CA PRO A 51 3.67 17.65 -7.86
C PRO A 51 2.43 16.80 -7.63
N PHE A 52 2.36 15.62 -8.29
CA PHE A 52 1.22 14.72 -8.24
C PHE A 52 1.71 13.28 -8.13
N PHE A 53 1.18 12.55 -7.16
CA PHE A 53 1.38 11.12 -7.01
C PHE A 53 0.13 10.50 -6.39
N TRP A 54 0.05 9.18 -6.44
CA TRP A 54 -1.04 8.34 -5.98
C TRP A 54 -0.53 7.32 -4.99
N VAL A 55 -1.42 6.89 -4.10
CA VAL A 55 -1.17 5.93 -3.04
C VAL A 55 -1.97 4.68 -3.35
N VAL A 56 -1.27 3.59 -3.57
CA VAL A 56 -1.85 2.26 -3.78
C VAL A 56 -1.81 1.52 -2.47
N ILE A 57 -2.99 1.27 -1.91
CA ILE A 57 -3.15 0.47 -0.70
C ILE A 57 -3.38 -0.97 -1.11
N VAL A 58 -2.52 -1.88 -0.64
CA VAL A 58 -2.67 -3.33 -0.80
C VAL A 58 -2.95 -3.92 0.58
N LEU A 59 -4.15 -4.49 0.75
CA LEU A 59 -4.55 -5.19 1.96
C LEU A 59 -4.59 -6.69 1.69
N GLN A 60 -3.80 -7.46 2.43
CA GLN A 60 -3.79 -8.92 2.33
C GLN A 60 -4.48 -9.54 3.54
N ARG A 61 -5.43 -10.45 3.31
CA ARG A 61 -6.03 -11.22 4.39
C ARG A 61 -5.01 -12.21 4.97
N SER A 62 -4.84 -12.13 6.28
CA SER A 62 -3.98 -13.03 7.07
C SER A 62 -4.76 -14.26 7.52
N GLN A 63 -4.06 -15.37 7.72
CA GLN A 63 -4.64 -16.57 8.36
C GLN A 63 -4.92 -16.36 9.86
N PHE A 64 -4.18 -15.44 10.50
CA PHE A 64 -4.27 -15.16 11.94
C PHE A 64 -4.68 -13.72 12.22
N SER A 65 -5.32 -13.50 13.35
CA SER A 65 -5.43 -12.16 13.95
C SER A 65 -4.02 -11.62 14.22
N LEU A 66 -3.71 -10.43 13.72
CA LEU A 66 -2.37 -9.85 13.83
C LEU A 66 -2.16 -9.01 15.11
N VAL A 67 -3.05 -9.14 16.10
CA VAL A 67 -2.99 -8.41 17.39
C VAL A 67 -1.80 -8.81 18.24
N GLU A 68 -1.47 -10.11 18.25
CA GLU A 68 -0.40 -10.67 19.08
C GLU A 68 0.93 -10.74 18.32
N SER A 69 1.99 -11.17 19.02
CA SER A 69 3.34 -11.33 18.47
C SER A 69 3.89 -12.72 18.81
N THR A 70 3.17 -13.76 18.39
CA THR A 70 3.64 -15.15 18.47
C THR A 70 4.55 -15.48 17.28
N LYS A 71 5.29 -16.59 17.35
CA LYS A 71 6.18 -17.02 16.26
C LYS A 71 5.42 -17.26 14.95
N GLU A 72 4.23 -17.84 15.04
CA GLU A 72 3.35 -18.16 13.91
C GLU A 72 2.83 -16.87 13.26
N ILE A 73 2.44 -15.88 14.05
CA ILE A 73 1.97 -14.58 13.57
C ILE A 73 3.12 -13.81 12.88
N GLU A 74 4.32 -13.81 13.46
CA GLU A 74 5.47 -13.14 12.84
C GLU A 74 5.91 -13.85 11.55
N ALA A 75 5.80 -15.18 11.48
CA ALA A 75 6.04 -15.94 10.26
C ALA A 75 5.01 -15.61 9.16
N GLU A 76 3.73 -15.52 9.51
CA GLU A 76 2.67 -15.10 8.58
C GLU A 76 2.91 -13.65 8.11
N LYS A 77 3.23 -12.69 9.00
CA LYS A 77 3.59 -11.32 8.60
C LYS A 77 4.75 -11.29 7.62
N GLN A 78 5.81 -12.08 7.86
CA GLN A 78 6.96 -12.15 6.97
C GLN A 78 6.58 -12.74 5.60
N LYS A 79 5.71 -13.75 5.55
CA LYS A 79 5.18 -14.32 4.31
C LYS A 79 4.33 -13.32 3.52
N LEU A 80 3.42 -12.61 4.19
CA LEU A 80 2.59 -11.56 3.57
C LEU A 80 3.46 -10.45 3.01
N ARG A 81 4.41 -9.97 3.81
CA ARG A 81 5.44 -9.02 3.39
C ARG A 81 6.19 -9.49 2.16
N GLN A 82 6.71 -10.73 2.13
CA GLN A 82 7.44 -11.25 0.96
C GLN A 82 6.59 -11.25 -0.31
N ARG A 83 5.31 -11.62 -0.21
CA ARG A 83 4.36 -11.56 -1.32
C ARG A 83 4.18 -10.14 -1.82
N PHE A 84 3.92 -9.19 -0.92
CA PHE A 84 3.82 -7.78 -1.28
C PHE A 84 5.11 -7.25 -1.91
N MET A 85 6.28 -7.58 -1.37
CA MET A 85 7.55 -7.12 -1.92
C MET A 85 7.76 -7.64 -3.35
N GLY A 86 7.41 -8.89 -3.65
CA GLY A 86 7.47 -9.44 -5.01
C GLY A 86 6.55 -8.67 -5.96
N PHE A 87 5.26 -8.66 -5.65
CA PHE A 87 4.23 -7.97 -6.45
C PHE A 87 4.52 -6.48 -6.63
N GLY A 88 4.81 -5.78 -5.53
CA GLY A 88 5.03 -4.33 -5.52
C GLY A 88 6.30 -3.91 -6.24
N CYS A 89 7.36 -4.72 -6.20
CA CYS A 89 8.56 -4.48 -7.01
C CYS A 89 8.24 -4.53 -8.50
N ASP A 90 7.54 -5.57 -8.96
CA ASP A 90 7.20 -5.72 -10.38
C ASP A 90 6.32 -4.56 -10.86
N VAL A 91 5.31 -4.16 -10.06
CA VAL A 91 4.49 -2.96 -10.34
C VAL A 91 5.34 -1.70 -10.41
N ALA A 92 6.23 -1.49 -9.45
CA ALA A 92 7.07 -0.30 -9.42
C ALA A 92 8.04 -0.27 -10.61
N PHE A 93 8.63 -1.40 -11.01
CA PHE A 93 9.51 -1.47 -12.16
C PHE A 93 8.77 -1.23 -13.47
N GLU A 94 7.62 -1.86 -13.68
CA GLU A 94 6.80 -1.67 -14.89
C GLU A 94 6.39 -0.20 -15.07
N LEU A 95 5.99 0.48 -13.99
CA LEU A 95 5.64 1.91 -14.03
C LEU A 95 6.88 2.80 -14.26
N ARG A 96 8.04 2.44 -13.69
CA ARG A 96 9.30 3.17 -13.89
C ARG A 96 9.84 3.02 -15.31
N ASP A 97 9.69 1.85 -15.93
CA ASP A 97 10.07 1.60 -17.33
C ASP A 97 9.20 2.43 -18.29
N ARG A 98 7.98 2.77 -17.87
CA ARG A 98 7.08 3.72 -18.55
C ARG A 98 7.36 5.20 -18.21
N GLY A 99 8.41 5.48 -17.45
CA GLY A 99 8.87 6.84 -17.13
C GLY A 99 8.24 7.46 -15.89
N TYR A 100 7.50 6.70 -15.06
CA TYR A 100 6.85 7.23 -13.86
C TYR A 100 7.58 6.82 -12.59
N LEU A 101 7.95 7.81 -11.77
CA LEU A 101 8.54 7.54 -10.46
C LEU A 101 7.56 6.71 -9.63
N SER A 102 8.01 5.54 -9.18
CA SER A 102 7.21 4.59 -8.42
C SER A 102 8.08 3.90 -7.39
N ASP A 103 7.52 3.62 -6.21
CA ASP A 103 8.23 3.01 -5.10
C ASP A 103 7.26 2.29 -4.16
N LEU A 104 7.78 1.36 -3.38
CA LEU A 104 7.06 0.63 -2.36
C LEU A 104 7.68 0.88 -0.99
N ILE A 105 6.82 0.98 0.01
CA ILE A 105 7.25 1.11 1.40
C ILE A 105 7.38 -0.30 1.96
N ASP A 106 8.54 -0.64 2.52
CA ASP A 106 8.71 -1.89 3.26
C ASP A 106 7.82 -1.84 4.53
N PRO A 107 6.74 -2.62 4.64
CA PRO A 107 5.78 -2.49 5.74
C PRO A 107 6.37 -2.77 7.13
N ARG A 108 7.52 -3.46 7.18
CA ARG A 108 8.24 -3.73 8.44
C ARG A 108 9.06 -2.53 8.91
N THR A 109 9.61 -1.73 8.00
CA THR A 109 10.55 -0.65 8.35
C THR A 109 9.96 0.74 8.15
N GLY A 110 8.93 0.86 7.30
CA GLY A 110 8.34 2.12 6.88
C GLY A 110 9.21 2.91 5.90
N TYR A 111 10.30 2.35 5.37
CA TYR A 111 11.15 3.08 4.43
C TYR A 111 10.87 2.68 2.97
N PRO A 112 11.08 3.60 2.01
CA PRO A 112 11.05 3.27 0.59
C PRO A 112 12.09 2.20 0.26
N LEU A 113 11.78 1.38 -0.74
CA LEU A 113 12.70 0.36 -1.22
C LEU A 113 13.66 0.90 -2.28
N LEU A 114 13.14 1.72 -3.20
CA LEU A 114 13.87 2.17 -4.40
C LEU A 114 14.47 3.58 -4.23
N SER A 115 13.77 4.46 -3.53
CA SER A 115 14.21 5.83 -3.24
C SER A 115 15.08 5.87 -1.99
N ARG A 116 15.81 6.97 -1.81
CA ARG A 116 16.56 7.21 -0.57
C ARG A 116 15.61 7.30 0.63
N PRO A 117 15.91 6.63 1.77
CA PRO A 117 15.11 6.77 2.97
C PRO A 117 15.19 8.19 3.54
N GLY A 118 14.04 8.73 3.95
CA GLY A 118 13.96 10.01 4.62
C GLY A 118 14.30 9.96 6.12
N ALA A 119 14.11 11.09 6.79
CA ALA A 119 14.36 11.25 8.23
C ALA A 119 13.30 10.56 9.12
N MET A 120 12.20 10.06 8.55
CA MET A 120 11.12 9.43 9.30
C MET A 120 10.51 8.28 8.49
N PRO A 121 10.16 7.15 9.14
CA PRO A 121 9.46 6.07 8.48
C PRO A 121 8.01 6.46 8.16
N HIS A 122 7.52 5.94 7.04
CA HIS A 122 6.13 5.87 6.67
C HIS A 122 5.33 5.01 7.67
N ASN A 123 4.06 5.35 7.88
CA ASN A 123 3.16 4.56 8.71
C ASN A 123 1.93 4.12 7.89
N ASP A 124 1.96 2.87 7.43
CA ASP A 124 0.92 2.28 6.59
C ASP A 124 -0.45 2.32 7.27
N THR A 125 -0.51 2.02 8.57
CA THR A 125 -1.77 1.98 9.34
C THR A 125 -2.37 3.39 9.48
N ALA A 126 -1.54 4.42 9.59
CA ALA A 126 -1.98 5.81 9.61
C ALA A 126 -2.53 6.24 8.24
N VAL A 127 -1.89 5.80 7.15
CA VAL A 127 -2.37 6.04 5.78
C VAL A 127 -3.70 5.37 5.53
N VAL A 128 -3.82 4.08 5.84
CA VAL A 128 -5.07 3.35 5.66
C VAL A 128 -6.19 3.98 6.49
N LYS A 129 -5.91 4.38 7.74
CA LYS A 129 -6.87 5.11 8.56
C LYS A 129 -7.29 6.44 7.93
N ALA A 130 -6.34 7.20 7.37
CA ALA A 130 -6.61 8.50 6.78
C ALA A 130 -7.39 8.42 5.45
N LEU A 131 -7.16 7.38 4.65
CA LEU A 131 -7.74 7.23 3.31
C LEU A 131 -9.01 6.36 3.28
N LEU A 132 -9.06 5.28 4.08
CA LEU A 132 -10.18 4.35 4.12
C LEU A 132 -11.05 4.49 5.39
N GLY A 133 -10.63 5.27 6.38
CA GLY A 133 -11.37 5.46 7.63
C GLY A 133 -11.35 4.24 8.57
N TYR A 134 -10.55 3.22 8.28
CA TYR A 134 -10.51 1.99 9.05
C TYR A 134 -9.94 2.23 10.46
N PRO A 135 -10.58 1.70 11.53
CA PRO A 135 -10.07 1.85 12.88
C PRO A 135 -8.70 1.18 13.07
N VAL A 136 -7.91 1.71 14.00
CA VAL A 136 -6.60 1.16 14.36
C VAL A 136 -6.56 0.94 15.86
N ILE A 137 -6.23 -0.29 16.27
CA ILE A 137 -5.99 -0.69 17.65
C ILE A 137 -4.56 -0.29 18.01
N LYS A 138 -4.43 0.65 18.95
CA LYS A 138 -3.12 1.12 19.43
C LYS A 138 -2.49 0.09 20.37
N ASN A 139 -1.74 -0.84 19.80
CA ASN A 139 -0.79 -1.70 20.50
C ASN A 139 0.64 -1.39 19.98
N LYS A 140 1.63 -2.24 20.31
CA LYS A 140 3.02 -2.06 19.83
C LYS A 140 3.15 -2.02 18.30
N CYS A 141 2.25 -2.65 17.56
CA CYS A 141 2.32 -2.79 16.10
C CYS A 141 1.22 -2.02 15.34
N CYS A 142 0.33 -1.29 16.05
CA CYS A 142 -0.82 -0.57 15.49
C CYS A 142 -1.66 -1.41 14.52
N VAL A 143 -2.57 -2.23 15.02
CA VAL A 143 -3.29 -3.20 14.18
C VAL A 143 -4.54 -2.58 13.56
N LEU A 144 -4.66 -2.73 12.24
CA LEU A 144 -5.80 -2.27 11.47
C LEU A 144 -7.03 -3.17 11.72
N LEU A 145 -8.22 -2.58 11.76
CA LEU A 145 -9.49 -3.31 11.83
C LEU A 145 -10.22 -3.20 10.48
N HIS A 146 -10.10 -4.25 9.67
CA HIS A 146 -10.82 -4.37 8.40
C HIS A 146 -12.31 -4.67 8.63
N PRO A 147 -13.25 -4.07 7.86
CA PRO A 147 -14.68 -4.33 8.00
C PRO A 147 -15.05 -5.82 7.89
N SER A 148 -14.41 -6.55 6.98
CA SER A 148 -14.73 -7.96 6.69
C SER A 148 -13.73 -8.95 7.27
N TRP A 149 -12.49 -8.53 7.56
CA TRP A 149 -11.41 -9.43 7.99
C TRP A 149 -10.99 -9.21 9.45
N GLY A 150 -11.62 -8.25 10.14
CA GLY A 150 -11.23 -7.86 11.48
C GLY A 150 -9.76 -7.48 11.55
N THR A 151 -9.04 -8.02 12.53
CA THR A 151 -7.60 -7.79 12.73
C THR A 151 -6.71 -8.74 11.93
N ALA A 152 -7.27 -9.59 11.08
CA ALA A 152 -6.55 -10.50 10.20
C ALA A 152 -6.25 -9.84 8.84
N VAL A 153 -5.65 -8.65 8.87
CA VAL A 153 -5.32 -7.86 7.68
C VAL A 153 -3.91 -7.30 7.78
N TYR A 154 -3.13 -7.45 6.71
CA TYR A 154 -1.79 -6.91 6.58
C TYR A 154 -1.79 -5.78 5.56
N PRO A 155 -1.66 -4.50 5.99
CA PRO A 155 -1.60 -3.37 5.08
C PRO A 155 -0.21 -3.21 4.47
N SER A 156 -0.16 -2.76 3.22
CA SER A 156 1.08 -2.45 2.51
C SER A 156 0.83 -1.32 1.49
N ILE A 157 1.86 -0.52 1.21
CA ILE A 157 1.72 0.74 0.49
C ILE A 157 2.72 0.83 -0.66
N LEU A 158 2.20 1.11 -1.85
CA LEU A 158 2.97 1.56 -3.02
C LEU A 158 2.59 2.99 -3.35
N ILE A 159 3.54 3.76 -3.86
CA ILE A 159 3.37 5.17 -4.22
C ILE A 159 3.85 5.33 -5.67
N SER A 160 3.10 6.05 -6.50
CA SER A 160 3.44 6.25 -7.91
C SER A 160 3.01 7.61 -8.44
N ALA A 161 3.85 8.24 -9.26
CA ALA A 161 3.51 9.44 -10.03
C ALA A 161 2.68 9.13 -11.29
N ALA A 162 2.44 7.86 -11.61
CA ALA A 162 1.64 7.46 -12.76
C ALA A 162 0.15 7.85 -12.61
N PRO A 163 -0.58 8.08 -13.72
CA PRO A 163 -2.02 8.26 -13.68
C PRO A 163 -2.74 7.03 -13.07
N PRO A 164 -3.85 7.22 -12.34
CA PRO A 164 -4.50 6.13 -11.60
C PRO A 164 -5.02 5.03 -12.53
N THR A 165 -5.47 5.37 -13.75
CA THR A 165 -5.90 4.39 -14.76
C THR A 165 -4.76 3.51 -15.25
N LEU A 166 -3.55 4.05 -15.37
CA LEU A 166 -2.35 3.29 -15.72
C LEU A 166 -1.90 2.41 -14.56
N ILE A 167 -1.95 2.94 -13.33
CA ILE A 167 -1.67 2.16 -12.12
C ILE A 167 -2.63 0.97 -12.03
N GLU A 168 -3.93 1.21 -12.19
CA GLU A 168 -4.94 0.14 -12.16
C GLU A 168 -4.65 -0.94 -13.20
N PHE A 169 -4.36 -0.53 -14.44
CA PHE A 169 -4.01 -1.46 -15.52
C PHE A 169 -2.80 -2.34 -15.15
N VAL A 170 -1.70 -1.73 -14.72
CA VAL A 170 -0.46 -2.45 -14.37
C VAL A 170 -0.65 -3.34 -13.14
N VAL A 171 -1.39 -2.86 -12.13
CA VAL A 171 -1.73 -3.63 -10.93
C VAL A 171 -2.50 -4.89 -11.29
N LYS A 172 -3.49 -4.81 -12.17
CA LYS A 172 -4.28 -5.97 -12.61
C LYS A 172 -3.45 -6.95 -13.41
N GLU A 173 -2.64 -6.46 -14.34
CA GLU A 173 -1.77 -7.30 -15.17
C GLU A 173 -0.79 -8.10 -14.29
N ILE A 174 -0.11 -7.43 -13.35
CA ILE A 174 0.89 -8.05 -12.49
C ILE A 174 0.24 -8.90 -11.40
N ALA A 175 -0.93 -8.53 -10.90
CA ALA A 175 -1.70 -9.36 -9.97
C ALA A 175 -1.94 -10.76 -10.57
N CYS A 176 -2.35 -10.81 -11.84
CA CYS A 176 -2.53 -12.08 -12.55
C CYS A 176 -1.23 -12.90 -12.65
N GLN A 177 -0.08 -12.24 -12.89
CA GLN A 177 1.23 -12.91 -12.93
C GLN A 177 1.66 -13.47 -11.56
N HIS A 178 1.16 -12.87 -10.47
CA HIS A 178 1.39 -13.31 -9.08
C HIS A 178 0.32 -14.29 -8.57
N GLY A 179 -0.53 -14.82 -9.47
CA GLY A 179 -1.58 -15.78 -9.12
C GLY A 179 -2.71 -15.16 -8.30
N TRP A 180 -2.98 -13.86 -8.47
CA TRP A 180 -4.14 -13.17 -7.91
C TRP A 180 -5.15 -12.91 -9.03
N GLU A 181 -6.33 -13.51 -8.90
CA GLU A 181 -7.42 -13.39 -9.88
C GLU A 181 -8.53 -12.48 -9.34
N GLU A 182 -9.13 -11.65 -10.21
CA GLU A 182 -10.28 -10.82 -9.82
C GLU A 182 -11.49 -11.68 -9.43
N GLU A 183 -12.13 -11.30 -8.33
CA GLU A 183 -13.43 -11.89 -7.96
C GLU A 183 -14.49 -11.37 -8.95
N VAL A 184 -15.09 -12.30 -9.71
CA VAL A 184 -16.17 -12.04 -10.68
C VAL A 184 -17.51 -11.84 -9.99
#